data_AF-A0A6L3VUA1-F1
#
_entry.id   AF-A0A6L3VUA1-F1
#
_cell.length_a   1.000
_cell.length_b   1.000
_cell.length_c   1.000
_cell.angle_alpha   90.00
_cell.angle_beta   90.00
_cell.angle_gamma   90.00
#
_symmetry.space_group_name_H-M   'P 1'
#
loop_
_entity.id
_entity.type
_entity.pdbx_description
1 polymer ?
#
loop_
_entity_poly.entity_id
_entity_poly.type
_entity_poly.pdbx_seq_one_letter_code
_entity_poly.pdbx_strand_id
1 'polypeptide(L)'
;MNAPANGTVKGAPDGTVNGTADAAVPALPGIPSRFGLAFSAGGRWAACLSAVDDHVTLERWNLARAVPSRRVFGAGTIASGPGRREPVDRHSRPLPLADGRLLVVRPGVDAHGVPAGHGTVVAAQAGHGGTTVGRSWWVPSMLAGYALASPGAPQTVVLVTVEDEHRSRIWELSLGTGTLEPVMAVPGALSGGVWLDGGRTLALDQATADHRADGIAVDLRDRSWRRVWSVADATADRIVACDRRTRTLAVTTGRPGAEWTGGLRIGLWSPGGGRVRFPAALNRPDGGLVPLTFDDTGAHLLLSEVAGAASRLLVYTRADDGVEPVALPPGLAGPPASWTGDRIHLRFSAPHLPPTLATAHRPPGTGWAPVRRAPDVAAAWRTAELVELAGPAGPIEAIVYGGPRWRERRHLVLALHGGPLSAWRFEFDPLFQHLAAAGIAVVAPNQRGSTGYGERHLRAVIGDWGGPDLEDVVHLALGLALPRRDAGLPEPVVLGGSYGAFLALLAACHRPDLWSGCVALAPFTSAAGLRRDAPGPVRDRVARLTRPGGDTEADGP
;
A
#
# COMPACT_ATOMS: atom_id res chain seq x y z
N MET A 1 8.15 -44.31 49.37
CA MET A 1 8.13 -44.07 50.83
C MET A 1 8.67 -42.67 51.08
N ASN A 2 7.83 -41.84 51.71
CA ASN A 2 8.08 -40.68 52.56
C ASN A 2 9.12 -39.60 52.21
N ALA A 3 8.56 -38.38 52.13
CA ALA A 3 9.09 -37.05 52.40
C ALA A 3 10.38 -36.89 53.22
N PRO A 4 10.98 -35.69 53.12
CA PRO A 4 11.53 -35.01 54.28
C PRO A 4 10.85 -33.67 54.55
N ALA A 5 10.64 -33.38 55.83
CA ALA A 5 10.29 -32.08 56.37
C ALA A 5 11.49 -31.45 57.08
N ASN A 6 11.58 -30.13 56.92
CA ASN A 6 12.11 -29.11 57.83
C ASN A 6 13.60 -29.02 58.20
N GLY A 7 14.19 -27.90 57.76
CA GLY A 7 15.24 -27.15 58.46
C GLY A 7 15.14 -25.66 58.10
N THR A 8 14.79 -24.83 59.09
CA THR A 8 14.50 -23.39 58.99
C THR A 8 15.75 -22.51 59.23
N VAL A 9 16.02 -21.62 58.27
CA VAL A 9 16.38 -20.17 58.33
C VAL A 9 17.52 -19.63 59.23
N LYS A 10 18.44 -18.90 58.57
CA LYS A 10 19.00 -17.55 58.88
C LYS A 10 19.56 -17.02 57.55
N GLY A 11 19.17 -15.91 56.92
CA GLY A 11 18.81 -14.58 57.40
C GLY A 11 19.86 -13.59 56.88
N ALA A 12 19.63 -12.96 55.72
CA ALA A 12 20.42 -11.84 55.19
C ALA A 12 19.46 -10.83 54.51
N PRO A 13 19.74 -9.52 54.59
CA PRO A 13 18.70 -8.50 54.73
C PRO A 13 18.08 -8.04 53.40
N ASP A 14 16.83 -7.57 53.53
CA ASP A 14 16.03 -6.87 52.54
C ASP A 14 16.82 -5.80 51.78
N GLY A 15 17.11 -6.09 50.51
CA GLY A 15 17.26 -5.08 49.48
C GLY A 15 15.91 -4.92 48.81
N THR A 16 15.10 -3.96 49.27
CA THR A 16 13.88 -3.54 48.60
C THR A 16 14.21 -3.10 47.17
N VAL A 17 14.00 -3.99 46.20
CA VAL A 17 13.90 -3.62 44.80
C VAL A 17 12.62 -2.81 44.68
N ASN A 18 12.79 -1.48 44.66
CA ASN A 18 11.69 -0.56 44.35
C ASN A 18 11.03 -1.04 43.07
N GLY A 19 9.77 -1.43 43.20
CA GLY A 19 8.98 -2.00 42.12
C GLY A 19 9.03 -1.10 40.89
N THR A 20 9.50 -1.67 39.78
CA THR A 20 9.10 -1.19 38.48
C THR A 20 7.58 -1.35 38.44
N ALA A 21 6.86 -0.24 38.59
CA ALA A 21 5.46 -0.21 38.20
C ALA A 21 5.43 -0.67 36.75
N ASP A 22 4.93 -1.89 36.51
CA ASP A 22 4.67 -2.39 35.16
C ASP A 22 3.85 -1.30 34.46
N ALA A 23 4.45 -0.67 33.47
CA ALA A 23 3.75 0.29 32.64
C ALA A 23 2.67 -0.50 31.92
N ALA A 24 1.45 -0.47 32.47
CA ALA A 24 0.30 -1.12 31.87
C ALA A 24 0.14 -0.53 30.47
N VAL A 25 0.46 -1.32 29.44
CA VAL A 25 0.27 -0.93 28.05
C VAL A 25 -1.22 -0.70 27.88
N PRO A 26 -1.68 0.51 27.56
CA PRO A 26 -3.10 0.77 27.40
C PRO A 26 -3.65 -0.15 26.32
N ALA A 27 -4.76 -0.84 26.60
CA ALA A 27 -5.46 -1.59 25.56
C ALA A 27 -5.91 -0.59 24.48
N LEU A 28 -5.26 -0.63 23.32
CA LEU A 28 -5.69 0.16 22.19
C LEU A 28 -6.96 -0.46 21.59
N PRO A 29 -7.92 0.37 21.14
CA PRO A 29 -9.08 -0.16 20.44
C PRO A 29 -8.62 -0.86 19.16
N GLY A 30 -9.39 -1.87 18.73
CA GLY A 30 -9.10 -2.59 17.49
C GLY A 30 -8.90 -1.63 16.32
N ILE A 31 -7.75 -1.76 15.64
CA ILE A 31 -7.34 -0.84 14.58
C ILE A 31 -7.93 -1.30 13.25
N PRO A 32 -8.85 -0.53 12.62
CA PRO A 32 -9.37 -0.90 11.33
C PRO A 32 -8.32 -0.71 10.24
N SER A 33 -7.94 -1.81 9.60
CA SER A 33 -7.17 -1.79 8.36
C SER A 33 -8.12 -1.80 7.17
N ARG A 34 -8.17 -0.69 6.43
CA ARG A 34 -8.98 -0.57 5.21
C ARG A 34 -8.15 -0.82 3.97
N PHE A 35 -8.63 -1.71 3.11
CA PHE A 35 -7.96 -2.12 1.88
C PHE A 35 -8.95 -2.50 0.78
N GLY A 36 -8.45 -2.64 -0.45
CA GLY A 36 -9.30 -2.95 -1.61
C GLY A 36 -10.34 -1.86 -1.89
N LEU A 37 -10.01 -0.59 -1.64
CA LEU A 37 -10.88 0.54 -1.99
C LEU A 37 -11.15 0.52 -3.49
N ALA A 38 -12.39 0.78 -3.89
CA ALA A 38 -12.82 0.89 -5.28
C ALA A 38 -13.92 1.95 -5.41
N PHE A 39 -14.01 2.57 -6.59
CA PHE A 39 -15.02 3.56 -6.92
C PHE A 39 -15.92 3.08 -8.06
N SER A 40 -17.19 3.48 -8.01
CA SER A 40 -18.09 3.33 -9.17
C SER A 40 -17.61 4.24 -10.30
N ALA A 41 -17.89 3.89 -11.55
CA ALA A 41 -17.39 4.63 -12.72
C ALA A 41 -17.75 6.14 -12.76
N GLY A 42 -18.78 6.58 -12.03
CA GLY A 42 -19.14 8.00 -11.87
C GLY A 42 -18.75 8.64 -10.55
N GLY A 43 -17.95 7.96 -9.72
CA GLY A 43 -17.47 8.47 -8.43
C GLY A 43 -18.52 8.61 -7.32
N ARG A 44 -19.79 8.25 -7.57
CA ARG A 44 -20.89 8.41 -6.60
C ARG A 44 -20.86 7.41 -5.45
N TRP A 45 -20.23 6.26 -5.65
CA TRP A 45 -20.12 5.21 -4.65
C TRP A 45 -18.67 4.74 -4.52
N ALA A 46 -18.27 4.42 -3.30
CA ALA A 46 -17.04 3.68 -3.03
C ALA A 46 -17.33 2.46 -2.16
N ALA A 47 -16.45 1.46 -2.22
CA ALA A 47 -16.48 0.31 -1.33
C ALA A 47 -15.07 -0.14 -0.99
N CYS A 48 -14.88 -0.69 0.20
CA CYS A 48 -13.61 -1.26 0.64
C CYS A 48 -13.87 -2.40 1.63
N LEU A 49 -12.84 -3.19 1.88
CA LEU A 49 -12.80 -4.09 3.02
C LEU A 49 -12.22 -3.35 4.23
N SER A 50 -12.69 -3.72 5.41
CA SER A 50 -12.14 -3.27 6.69
C SER A 50 -11.93 -4.48 7.58
N ALA A 51 -10.68 -4.70 8.02
CA ALA A 51 -10.35 -5.76 8.97
C ALA A 51 -10.01 -5.15 10.33
N VAL A 52 -10.59 -5.70 11.39
CA VAL A 52 -10.17 -5.49 12.77
C VAL A 52 -9.87 -6.88 13.32
N ASP A 53 -8.63 -7.11 13.75
CA ASP A 53 -8.13 -8.44 14.06
C ASP A 53 -8.39 -9.42 12.89
N ASP A 54 -9.02 -10.56 13.13
CA ASP A 54 -9.40 -11.51 12.09
C ASP A 54 -10.79 -11.27 11.49
N HIS A 55 -11.51 -10.25 11.95
CA HIS A 55 -12.85 -9.94 11.48
C HIS A 55 -12.82 -8.99 10.29
N VAL A 56 -13.08 -9.54 9.09
CA VAL A 56 -13.24 -8.75 7.87
C VAL A 56 -14.70 -8.32 7.71
N THR A 57 -14.90 -7.05 7.41
CA THR A 57 -16.19 -6.44 7.07
C THR A 57 -16.10 -5.73 5.73
N LEU A 58 -17.24 -5.54 5.09
CA LEU A 58 -17.34 -4.81 3.84
C LEU A 58 -18.00 -3.46 4.10
N GLU A 59 -17.38 -2.38 3.64
CA GLU A 59 -17.90 -1.03 3.77
C GLU A 59 -18.32 -0.50 2.39
N ARG A 60 -19.45 0.22 2.33
CA ARG A 60 -19.87 1.00 1.16
C ARG A 60 -20.18 2.43 1.57
N TRP A 61 -19.73 3.36 0.74
CA TRP A 61 -19.82 4.78 0.95
C TRP A 61 -20.66 5.42 -0.15
N ASN A 62 -21.64 6.23 0.23
CA ASN A 62 -22.37 7.11 -0.69
C ASN A 62 -21.67 8.48 -0.71
N LEU A 63 -21.06 8.81 -1.85
CA LEU A 63 -20.26 10.01 -2.06
C LEU A 63 -21.04 11.13 -2.74
N ALA A 64 -22.27 10.85 -3.21
CA ALA A 64 -23.13 11.85 -3.84
C ALA A 64 -23.68 12.90 -2.86
N ARG A 65 -23.46 12.72 -1.54
CA ARG A 65 -23.90 13.64 -0.49
C ARG A 65 -22.79 14.63 -0.16
N ALA A 66 -23.15 15.81 0.37
CA ALA A 66 -22.15 16.78 0.86
C ALA A 66 -21.26 16.16 1.94
N VAL A 67 -21.86 15.41 2.88
CA VAL A 67 -21.14 14.56 3.84
C VAL A 67 -21.34 13.11 3.41
N PRO A 68 -20.27 12.39 3.01
CA PRO A 68 -20.40 11.01 2.59
C PRO A 68 -20.96 10.11 3.70
N SER A 69 -21.86 9.17 3.34
CA SER A 69 -22.45 8.25 4.30
C SER A 69 -21.91 6.83 4.13
N ARG A 70 -21.39 6.24 5.22
CA ARG A 70 -20.88 4.87 5.28
C ARG A 70 -21.96 3.89 5.74
N ARG A 71 -22.01 2.71 5.12
CA ARG A 71 -22.74 1.53 5.58
C ARG A 71 -21.76 0.35 5.69
N VAL A 72 -21.78 -0.33 6.84
CA VAL A 72 -20.99 -1.53 7.10
C VAL A 72 -21.89 -2.75 6.89
N PHE A 73 -21.33 -3.78 6.29
CA PHE A 73 -21.97 -5.05 6.00
C PHE A 73 -21.30 -6.12 6.88
N GLY A 74 -22.12 -6.99 7.48
CA GLY A 74 -21.79 -7.79 8.67
C GLY A 74 -20.56 -8.72 8.59
N ALA A 75 -20.21 -9.29 9.75
CA ALA A 75 -18.98 -10.05 10.05
C ALA A 75 -18.68 -11.18 9.05
N GLY A 76 -17.83 -10.88 8.06
CA GLY A 76 -17.22 -11.84 7.17
C GLY A 76 -18.18 -12.67 6.33
N THR A 77 -19.45 -12.29 6.22
CA THR A 77 -20.46 -13.05 5.45
C THR A 77 -21.55 -12.16 4.88
N ILE A 78 -21.95 -12.42 3.63
CA ILE A 78 -23.15 -11.86 3.01
C ILE A 78 -24.24 -12.95 3.07
N ALA A 79 -25.42 -12.65 3.58
CA ALA A 79 -26.47 -13.66 3.80
C ALA A 79 -27.09 -14.11 2.47
N SER A 80 -27.01 -15.40 2.11
CA SER A 80 -27.60 -15.99 0.90
C SER A 80 -28.82 -16.87 1.20
N GLY A 81 -30.03 -16.31 1.12
CA GLY A 81 -31.25 -17.07 1.41
C GLY A 81 -31.34 -17.57 2.87
N PRO A 82 -32.24 -18.53 3.18
CA PRO A 82 -32.39 -19.06 4.53
C PRO A 82 -31.17 -19.91 4.93
N GLY A 83 -30.34 -19.40 5.84
CA GLY A 83 -29.29 -20.17 6.50
C GLY A 83 -27.92 -20.27 5.79
N ARG A 84 -27.80 -19.86 4.52
CA ARG A 84 -26.50 -19.87 3.81
C ARG A 84 -25.85 -18.48 3.91
N ARG A 85 -24.53 -18.47 4.05
CA ARG A 85 -23.71 -17.26 4.22
C ARG A 85 -22.51 -17.38 3.29
N GLU A 86 -22.32 -16.40 2.41
CA GLU A 86 -21.16 -16.36 1.54
C GLU A 86 -20.05 -15.53 2.18
N PRO A 87 -18.86 -16.11 2.42
CA PRO A 87 -17.83 -15.44 3.19
C PRO A 87 -17.23 -14.23 2.44
N VAL A 88 -16.90 -13.19 3.20
CA VAL A 88 -16.06 -12.06 2.81
C VAL A 88 -14.78 -12.18 3.61
N ASP A 89 -13.65 -12.19 2.92
CA ASP A 89 -12.33 -12.34 3.51
C ASP A 89 -11.35 -11.31 2.92
N ARG A 90 -10.09 -11.37 3.35
CA ARG A 90 -9.03 -10.46 2.91
C ARG A 90 -8.70 -10.55 1.40
N HIS A 91 -9.14 -11.60 0.72
CA HIS A 91 -8.91 -11.81 -0.72
C HIS A 91 -10.06 -11.29 -1.58
N SER A 92 -11.16 -10.90 -0.95
CA SER A 92 -12.34 -10.36 -1.61
C SER A 92 -12.04 -8.98 -2.24
N ARG A 93 -12.65 -8.69 -3.39
CA ARG A 93 -12.50 -7.42 -4.11
C ARG A 93 -13.87 -6.80 -4.38
N PRO A 94 -14.21 -5.69 -3.72
CA PRO A 94 -15.49 -5.04 -3.93
C PRO A 94 -15.51 -4.19 -5.20
N LEU A 95 -16.66 -4.16 -5.88
CA LEU A 95 -16.95 -3.30 -7.02
C LEU A 95 -18.30 -2.61 -6.82
N PRO A 96 -18.33 -1.34 -6.40
CA PRO A 96 -19.57 -0.58 -6.30
C PRO A 96 -20.10 -0.19 -7.69
N LEU A 97 -21.40 -0.41 -7.92
CA LEU A 97 -22.08 -0.08 -9.16
C LEU A 97 -22.71 1.33 -9.11
N ALA A 98 -23.06 1.90 -10.26
CA ALA A 98 -23.57 3.27 -10.36
C ALA A 98 -24.96 3.44 -9.69
N ASP A 99 -25.76 2.38 -9.66
CA ASP A 99 -27.05 2.32 -8.98
C ASP A 99 -26.95 2.06 -7.46
N GLY A 100 -25.73 1.89 -6.95
CA GLY A 100 -25.45 1.62 -5.55
C GLY A 100 -25.44 0.15 -5.15
N ARG A 101 -25.77 -0.79 -6.06
CA ARG A 101 -25.49 -2.22 -5.82
C ARG A 101 -23.99 -2.44 -5.67
N LEU A 102 -23.62 -3.55 -5.04
CA LEU A 102 -22.22 -3.89 -4.77
C LEU A 102 -21.97 -5.32 -5.25
N LEU A 103 -20.96 -5.49 -6.09
CA LEU A 103 -20.43 -6.81 -6.42
C LEU A 103 -19.20 -7.09 -5.56
N VAL A 104 -18.99 -8.34 -5.20
CA VAL A 104 -17.79 -8.81 -4.51
C VAL A 104 -17.24 -9.98 -5.30
N VAL A 105 -16.01 -9.83 -5.78
CA VAL A 105 -15.26 -10.89 -6.45
C VAL A 105 -14.37 -11.56 -5.41
N ARG A 106 -14.47 -12.88 -5.27
CA ARG A 106 -13.74 -13.65 -4.27
C ARG A 106 -13.04 -14.85 -4.92
N PRO A 107 -11.71 -14.81 -5.06
CA PRO A 107 -10.93 -16.01 -5.32
C PRO A 107 -11.12 -17.02 -4.17
N GLY A 108 -11.27 -18.30 -4.50
CA GLY A 108 -11.29 -19.38 -3.54
C GLY A 108 -9.89 -19.60 -2.99
N VAL A 109 -9.80 -19.80 -1.68
CA VAL A 109 -8.55 -20.14 -1.00
C VAL A 109 -8.80 -21.28 -0.02
N ASP A 110 -7.76 -22.07 0.24
CA ASP A 110 -7.78 -23.10 1.28
C ASP A 110 -7.61 -22.50 2.70
N ALA A 111 -7.50 -23.36 3.71
CA ALA A 111 -7.34 -22.96 5.10
C ALA A 111 -6.03 -22.17 5.38
N HIS A 112 -5.05 -22.24 4.47
CA HIS A 112 -3.77 -21.56 4.57
C HIS A 112 -3.69 -20.30 3.70
N GLY A 113 -4.78 -19.96 2.98
CA GLY A 113 -4.83 -18.81 2.08
C GLY A 113 -4.23 -19.08 0.70
N VAL A 114 -3.95 -20.35 0.36
CA VAL A 114 -3.43 -20.73 -0.96
C VAL A 114 -4.60 -20.76 -1.95
N PRO A 115 -4.45 -20.19 -3.17
CA PRO A 115 -5.51 -20.21 -4.18
C PRO A 115 -6.02 -21.62 -4.49
N ALA A 116 -7.33 -21.82 -4.41
CA ALA A 116 -8.00 -23.10 -4.67
C ALA A 116 -8.33 -23.33 -6.16
N GLY A 117 -7.94 -22.40 -7.04
CA GLY A 117 -8.14 -22.49 -8.49
C GLY A 117 -9.55 -22.16 -8.98
N HIS A 118 -10.46 -21.77 -8.09
CA HIS A 118 -11.83 -21.38 -8.41
C HIS A 118 -12.19 -20.06 -7.72
N GLY A 119 -13.37 -19.50 -7.99
CA GLY A 119 -13.83 -18.28 -7.34
C GLY A 119 -15.34 -18.11 -7.36
N THR A 120 -15.79 -17.02 -6.76
CA THR A 120 -17.20 -16.66 -6.67
C THR A 120 -17.37 -15.15 -6.89
N VAL A 121 -18.44 -14.78 -7.58
CA VAL A 121 -18.92 -13.39 -7.64
C VAL A 121 -20.24 -13.32 -6.89
N VAL A 122 -20.39 -12.28 -6.07
CA VAL A 122 -21.56 -12.11 -5.21
C VAL A 122 -22.17 -10.74 -5.46
N ALA A 123 -23.47 -10.69 -5.73
CA ALA A 123 -24.22 -9.44 -5.75
C ALA A 123 -24.83 -9.17 -4.38
N ALA A 124 -24.29 -8.18 -3.68
CA ALA A 124 -24.76 -7.68 -2.42
C ALA A 124 -25.79 -6.55 -2.61
N GLN A 125 -26.91 -6.66 -1.91
CA GLN A 125 -27.90 -5.60 -1.77
C GLN A 125 -28.09 -5.21 -0.31
N ALA A 126 -28.42 -3.93 -0.11
CA ALA A 126 -28.77 -3.39 1.19
C ALA A 126 -30.20 -3.85 1.58
N GLY A 127 -30.32 -4.78 2.53
CA GLY A 127 -31.60 -5.25 3.09
C GLY A 127 -31.99 -4.55 4.39
N HIS A 128 -33.23 -4.76 4.86
CA HIS A 128 -33.61 -4.44 6.25
C HIS A 128 -32.92 -5.45 7.17
N GLY A 129 -32.05 -4.98 8.08
CA GLY A 129 -31.30 -5.84 9.01
C GLY A 129 -29.89 -6.27 8.55
N GLY A 130 -29.40 -5.85 7.37
CA GLY A 130 -28.04 -6.17 6.94
C GLY A 130 -27.81 -6.11 5.42
N THR A 131 -26.96 -6.99 4.93
CA THR A 131 -26.68 -7.22 3.50
C THR A 131 -27.20 -8.58 3.11
N THR A 132 -28.04 -8.63 2.09
CA THR A 132 -28.49 -9.89 1.51
C THR A 132 -27.77 -10.10 0.18
N VAL A 133 -27.31 -11.32 -0.05
CA VAL A 133 -26.90 -11.81 -1.36
C VAL A 133 -28.17 -11.87 -2.19
N GLY A 134 -28.25 -10.99 -3.19
CA GLY A 134 -29.30 -11.09 -4.20
C GLY A 134 -29.04 -12.25 -5.15
N ARG A 135 -27.77 -12.54 -5.46
CA ARG A 135 -27.34 -13.60 -6.38
C ARG A 135 -25.85 -13.90 -6.21
N SER A 136 -25.45 -15.13 -6.51
CA SER A 136 -24.04 -15.51 -6.62
C SER A 136 -23.77 -16.35 -7.86
N TRP A 137 -22.53 -16.27 -8.33
CA TRP A 137 -22.04 -16.95 -9.52
C TRP A 137 -20.75 -17.69 -9.21
N TRP A 138 -20.72 -18.97 -9.53
CA TRP A 138 -19.51 -19.78 -9.44
C TRP A 138 -18.60 -19.52 -10.64
N VAL A 139 -17.30 -19.44 -10.39
CA VAL A 139 -16.28 -19.23 -11.41
C VAL A 139 -15.28 -20.39 -11.33
N PRO A 140 -15.25 -21.28 -12.34
CA PRO A 140 -14.54 -22.55 -12.21
C PRO A 140 -13.02 -22.46 -12.31
N SER A 141 -12.47 -21.39 -12.91
CA SER A 141 -11.03 -21.20 -13.09
C SER A 141 -10.63 -19.77 -12.70
N MET A 142 -10.02 -19.61 -11.53
CA MET A 142 -9.66 -18.32 -10.97
C MET A 142 -8.63 -18.47 -9.83
N LEU A 143 -7.37 -18.13 -10.09
CA LEU A 143 -6.35 -17.94 -9.03
C LEU A 143 -6.45 -16.54 -8.42
N ALA A 144 -6.70 -15.55 -9.27
CA ALA A 144 -6.98 -14.18 -8.89
C ALA A 144 -8.00 -13.58 -9.84
N GLY A 145 -8.67 -12.50 -9.44
CA GLY A 145 -9.55 -11.80 -10.34
C GLY A 145 -10.19 -10.58 -9.71
N TYR A 146 -10.76 -9.75 -10.56
CA TYR A 146 -11.38 -8.49 -10.23
C TYR A 146 -12.45 -8.17 -11.28
N ALA A 147 -13.38 -7.29 -10.94
CA ALA A 147 -14.41 -6.86 -11.88
C ALA A 147 -14.30 -5.37 -12.17
N LEU A 148 -14.76 -4.98 -13.35
CA LEU A 148 -14.87 -3.60 -13.80
C LEU A 148 -16.32 -3.36 -14.27
N ALA A 149 -16.90 -2.24 -13.85
CA ALA A 149 -18.21 -1.81 -14.33
C ALA A 149 -18.03 -0.64 -15.31
N SER A 150 -18.65 -0.77 -16.48
CA SER A 150 -18.66 0.29 -17.48
C SER A 150 -19.40 1.52 -16.94
N PRO A 151 -19.04 2.71 -17.45
CA PRO A 151 -19.79 3.91 -17.16
C PRO A 151 -21.07 4.00 -18.00
N GLY A 152 -22.10 4.62 -17.44
CA GLY A 152 -23.39 4.82 -18.11
C GLY A 152 -24.46 3.87 -17.57
N ALA A 153 -25.62 3.86 -18.24
CA ALA A 153 -26.72 2.97 -17.94
C ALA A 153 -27.35 2.47 -19.26
N PRO A 154 -27.59 1.16 -19.43
CA PRO A 154 -27.22 0.07 -18.51
C PRO A 154 -25.70 -0.14 -18.42
N GLN A 155 -25.22 -0.66 -17.28
CA GLN A 155 -23.80 -0.97 -17.09
C GLN A 155 -23.49 -2.38 -17.60
N THR A 156 -22.55 -2.49 -18.54
CA THR A 156 -21.78 -3.71 -18.79
C THR A 156 -20.84 -3.96 -17.61
N VAL A 157 -20.83 -5.17 -17.06
CA VAL A 157 -19.88 -5.59 -16.02
C VAL A 157 -19.01 -6.69 -16.57
N VAL A 158 -17.69 -6.55 -16.41
CA VAL A 158 -16.71 -7.55 -16.83
C VAL A 158 -15.98 -8.07 -15.61
N LEU A 159 -15.83 -9.40 -15.54
CA LEU A 159 -14.94 -10.08 -14.62
C LEU A 159 -13.68 -10.51 -15.38
N VAL A 160 -12.51 -10.15 -14.86
CA VAL A 160 -11.22 -10.63 -15.34
C VAL A 160 -10.70 -11.65 -14.34
N THR A 161 -10.42 -12.86 -14.80
CA THR A 161 -9.79 -13.92 -14.01
C THR A 161 -8.41 -14.25 -14.56
N VAL A 162 -7.44 -14.40 -13.67
CA VAL A 162 -6.14 -15.00 -13.97
C VAL A 162 -6.27 -16.49 -13.67
N GLU A 163 -6.14 -17.32 -14.69
CA GLU A 163 -6.27 -18.78 -14.60
C GLU A 163 -4.92 -19.40 -14.22
N ASP A 164 -3.84 -18.86 -14.79
CA ASP A 164 -2.45 -19.22 -14.52
C ASP A 164 -1.52 -18.08 -14.98
N GLU A 165 -0.21 -18.28 -14.96
CA GLU A 165 0.79 -17.29 -15.41
C GLU A 165 0.78 -17.02 -16.93
N HIS A 166 0.16 -17.91 -17.71
CA HIS A 166 0.11 -17.87 -19.16
C HIS A 166 -1.27 -17.51 -19.71
N ARG A 167 -2.30 -17.38 -18.87
CA ARG A 167 -3.67 -17.20 -19.33
C ARG A 167 -4.56 -16.46 -18.35
N SER A 168 -5.34 -15.53 -18.92
CA SER A 168 -6.47 -14.89 -18.27
C SER A 168 -7.74 -15.07 -19.08
N ARG A 169 -8.89 -14.91 -18.44
CA ARG A 169 -10.19 -14.97 -19.08
C ARG A 169 -11.05 -13.76 -18.72
N ILE A 170 -11.76 -13.28 -19.72
CA ILE A 170 -12.71 -12.18 -19.61
C ILE A 170 -14.11 -12.77 -19.67
N TRP A 171 -14.93 -12.44 -18.68
CA TRP A 171 -16.32 -12.85 -18.56
C TRP A 171 -17.21 -11.61 -18.53
N GLU A 172 -18.39 -11.72 -19.13
CA GLU A 172 -19.42 -10.67 -19.08
C GLU A 172 -20.51 -11.09 -18.12
N LEU A 173 -20.83 -10.19 -17.19
CA LEU A 173 -21.91 -10.34 -16.23
C LEU A 173 -23.09 -9.46 -16.66
N SER A 174 -24.15 -10.10 -17.15
CA SER A 174 -25.41 -9.42 -17.42
C SER A 174 -26.21 -9.29 -16.12
N LEU A 175 -26.30 -8.08 -15.59
CA LEU A 175 -27.03 -7.79 -14.36
C LEU A 175 -28.55 -7.98 -14.49
N GLY A 176 -29.10 -7.90 -15.71
CA GLY A 176 -30.54 -8.03 -15.99
C GLY A 176 -30.99 -9.49 -16.05
N THR A 177 -30.27 -10.31 -16.81
CA THR A 177 -30.55 -11.76 -16.92
C THR A 177 -29.95 -12.56 -15.76
N GLY A 178 -28.94 -11.99 -15.09
CA GLY A 178 -28.18 -12.66 -14.04
C GLY A 178 -27.30 -13.79 -14.59
N THR A 179 -26.84 -13.69 -15.83
CA THR A 179 -25.92 -14.66 -16.46
C THR A 179 -24.48 -14.15 -16.41
N LEU A 180 -23.54 -15.06 -16.16
CA LEU A 180 -22.10 -14.82 -16.22
C LEU A 180 -21.51 -15.72 -17.31
N GLU A 181 -21.05 -15.13 -18.40
CA GLU A 181 -20.65 -15.87 -19.60
C GLU A 181 -19.19 -15.56 -19.97
N PRO A 182 -18.41 -16.58 -20.36
CA PRO A 182 -17.05 -16.35 -20.84
C PRO A 182 -17.11 -15.65 -22.20
N VAL A 183 -16.40 -14.54 -22.33
CA VAL A 183 -16.29 -13.78 -23.59
C VAL A 183 -15.12 -14.29 -24.40
N MET A 184 -13.93 -14.33 -23.78
CA MET A 184 -12.69 -14.72 -24.44
C MET A 184 -11.57 -15.04 -23.44
N ALA A 185 -10.61 -15.86 -23.88
CA ALA A 185 -9.34 -16.04 -23.22
C ALA A 185 -8.29 -15.11 -23.84
N VAL A 186 -7.38 -14.59 -23.02
CA VAL A 186 -6.27 -13.73 -23.42
C VAL A 186 -4.99 -14.34 -22.86
N PRO A 187 -3.91 -14.47 -23.67
CA PRO A 187 -2.62 -14.93 -23.17
C PRO A 187 -2.07 -14.03 -22.06
N GLY A 188 -1.33 -14.60 -21.13
CA GLY A 188 -0.72 -13.89 -20.00
C GLY A 188 -1.68 -13.54 -18.87
N ALA A 189 -1.12 -12.92 -17.83
CA ALA A 189 -1.83 -12.41 -16.66
C ALA A 189 -2.34 -10.99 -16.92
N LEU A 190 -3.66 -10.78 -16.82
CA LEU A 190 -4.30 -9.48 -16.98
C LEU A 190 -4.44 -8.74 -15.65
N SER A 191 -4.19 -7.43 -15.67
CA SER A 191 -4.31 -6.57 -14.48
C SER A 191 -4.71 -5.15 -14.84
N GLY A 192 -5.01 -4.35 -13.82
CA GLY A 192 -5.44 -2.96 -13.99
C GLY A 192 -6.78 -2.86 -14.71
N GLY A 193 -6.93 -1.84 -15.53
CA GLY A 193 -8.02 -1.78 -16.49
C GLY A 193 -8.89 -0.54 -16.40
N VAL A 194 -9.17 0.04 -17.56
CA VAL A 194 -10.06 1.19 -17.71
C VAL A 194 -10.96 0.99 -18.92
N TRP A 195 -12.18 1.51 -18.84
CA TRP A 195 -13.08 1.54 -19.99
C TRP A 195 -12.68 2.66 -20.95
N LEU A 196 -12.55 2.33 -22.24
CA LEU A 196 -12.31 3.31 -23.30
C LEU A 196 -13.61 3.95 -23.79
N ASP A 197 -14.75 3.31 -23.54
CA ASP A 197 -16.07 3.79 -23.94
C ASP A 197 -17.17 3.36 -22.94
N GLY A 198 -18.43 3.45 -23.35
CA GLY A 198 -19.60 3.17 -22.52
C GLY A 198 -19.91 1.69 -22.25
N GLY A 199 -18.99 0.75 -22.57
CA GLY A 199 -19.20 -0.66 -22.23
C GLY A 199 -18.83 -1.68 -23.31
N ARG A 200 -18.10 -1.27 -24.35
CA ARG A 200 -17.66 -2.16 -25.44
C ARG A 200 -16.16 -2.43 -25.38
N THR A 201 -15.34 -1.40 -25.17
CA THR A 201 -13.89 -1.54 -25.25
C THR A 201 -13.21 -1.26 -23.92
N LEU A 202 -12.35 -2.18 -23.50
CA LEU A 202 -11.49 -2.09 -22.32
C LEU A 202 -10.05 -1.89 -22.74
N ALA A 203 -9.28 -1.13 -21.97
CA ALA A 203 -7.82 -1.17 -22.03
C ALA A 203 -7.31 -1.84 -20.75
N LEU A 204 -6.40 -2.81 -20.87
CA LEU A 204 -5.90 -3.66 -19.78
C LEU A 204 -4.37 -3.80 -19.86
N ASP A 205 -3.73 -4.08 -18.73
CA ASP A 205 -2.31 -4.46 -18.71
C ASP A 205 -2.21 -5.98 -18.91
N GLN A 206 -1.31 -6.42 -19.77
CA GLN A 206 -1.00 -7.82 -20.05
C GLN A 206 0.45 -8.12 -19.71
N ALA A 207 0.69 -9.03 -18.76
CA ALA A 207 2.02 -9.56 -18.47
C ALA A 207 2.14 -10.98 -19.04
N THR A 208 3.23 -11.27 -19.74
CA THR A 208 3.55 -12.61 -20.27
C THR A 208 4.90 -13.06 -19.72
N ALA A 209 5.31 -14.32 -20.00
CA ALA A 209 6.63 -14.80 -19.60
C ALA A 209 7.77 -13.97 -20.21
N ASP A 210 7.57 -13.47 -21.43
CA ASP A 210 8.59 -12.74 -22.19
C ASP A 210 8.49 -11.21 -22.03
N HIS A 211 7.32 -10.68 -21.64
CA HIS A 211 7.06 -9.24 -21.55
C HIS A 211 6.50 -8.85 -20.18
N ARG A 212 7.12 -7.84 -19.55
CA ARG A 212 6.80 -7.47 -18.17
C ARG A 212 5.41 -6.86 -18.00
N ALA A 213 5.00 -5.98 -18.91
CA ALA A 213 3.63 -5.47 -18.99
C ALA A 213 3.43 -4.70 -20.30
N ASP A 214 2.47 -5.14 -21.11
CA ASP A 214 2.02 -4.49 -22.33
C ASP A 214 0.62 -3.92 -22.18
N GLY A 215 0.37 -2.87 -22.94
CA GLY A 215 -0.94 -2.29 -23.09
C GLY A 215 -1.79 -2.96 -24.14
N ILE A 216 -2.92 -3.55 -23.75
CA ILE A 216 -3.88 -4.12 -24.71
C ILE A 216 -5.22 -3.40 -24.68
N ALA A 217 -5.91 -3.45 -25.81
CA ALA A 217 -7.31 -3.05 -25.95
C ALA A 217 -8.10 -4.30 -26.32
N VAL A 218 -9.19 -4.51 -25.61
CA VAL A 218 -10.12 -5.63 -25.79
C VAL A 218 -11.46 -5.07 -26.25
N ASP A 219 -11.94 -5.54 -27.39
CA ASP A 219 -13.29 -5.29 -27.88
C ASP A 219 -14.19 -6.49 -27.54
N LEU A 220 -15.14 -6.27 -26.63
CA LEU A 220 -16.03 -7.32 -26.14
C LEU A 220 -17.01 -7.80 -27.21
N ARG A 221 -17.41 -6.92 -28.14
CA ARG A 221 -18.36 -7.26 -29.20
C ARG A 221 -17.69 -8.09 -30.28
N ASP A 222 -16.52 -7.66 -30.72
CA ASP A 222 -15.76 -8.36 -31.77
C ASP A 222 -14.97 -9.55 -31.20
N ARG A 223 -14.98 -9.73 -29.87
CA ARG A 223 -14.24 -10.77 -29.12
C ARG A 223 -12.77 -10.83 -29.55
N SER A 224 -12.19 -9.65 -29.72
CA SER A 224 -10.84 -9.47 -30.21
C SER A 224 -10.03 -8.62 -29.25
N TRP A 225 -8.73 -8.81 -29.26
CA TRP A 225 -7.80 -7.98 -28.52
C TRP A 225 -6.60 -7.65 -29.39
N ARG A 226 -5.97 -6.52 -29.10
CA ARG A 226 -4.73 -6.10 -29.76
C ARG A 226 -3.85 -5.35 -28.79
N ARG A 227 -2.53 -5.48 -28.95
CA ARG A 227 -1.56 -4.56 -28.33
C ARG A 227 -1.80 -3.17 -28.91
N VAL A 228 -1.96 -2.16 -28.05
CA VAL A 228 -2.27 -0.77 -28.44
C VAL A 228 -1.16 0.18 -28.10
N TRP A 229 -0.36 -0.11 -27.07
CA TRP A 229 0.88 0.61 -26.82
C TRP A 229 1.89 -0.27 -26.08
N SER A 230 3.16 -0.04 -26.44
CA SER A 230 4.33 -0.32 -25.63
C SER A 230 5.40 0.71 -25.98
N VAL A 231 6.18 1.12 -24.99
CA VAL A 231 7.28 2.07 -25.17
C VAL A 231 8.52 1.32 -25.68
N ALA A 232 8.81 0.14 -25.13
CA ALA A 232 9.75 -0.84 -25.67
C ALA A 232 9.48 -2.22 -25.06
N ASP A 233 9.95 -3.30 -25.69
CA ASP A 233 9.69 -4.67 -25.21
C ASP A 233 10.29 -4.96 -23.83
N ALA A 234 11.33 -4.21 -23.42
CA ALA A 234 11.96 -4.32 -22.11
C ALA A 234 11.31 -3.45 -21.02
N THR A 235 10.28 -2.65 -21.32
CA THR A 235 9.64 -1.76 -20.35
C THR A 235 8.43 -2.43 -19.69
N ALA A 236 8.12 -1.99 -18.48
CA ALA A 236 6.88 -2.36 -17.80
C ALA A 236 5.89 -1.20 -17.98
N ASP A 237 5.02 -1.32 -18.99
CA ASP A 237 4.06 -0.27 -19.33
C ASP A 237 2.72 -0.55 -18.67
N ARG A 238 2.16 0.47 -18.02
CA ARG A 238 0.93 0.33 -17.22
C ARG A 238 -0.07 1.41 -17.58
N ILE A 239 -1.34 1.04 -17.64
CA ILE A 239 -2.46 1.98 -17.74
C ILE A 239 -2.84 2.42 -16.35
N VAL A 240 -3.06 3.71 -16.21
CA VAL A 240 -3.49 4.27 -14.93
C VAL A 240 -4.89 4.86 -15.02
N ALA A 241 -5.16 5.69 -16.03
CA ALA A 241 -6.43 6.38 -16.17
C ALA A 241 -6.81 6.61 -17.63
N CYS A 242 -8.10 6.87 -17.88
CA CYS A 242 -8.65 7.16 -19.20
C CYS A 242 -9.50 8.45 -19.14
N ASP A 243 -9.13 9.45 -19.95
CA ASP A 243 -10.06 10.51 -20.35
C ASP A 243 -11.03 9.88 -21.34
N ARG A 244 -12.24 9.60 -20.89
CA ARG A 244 -13.24 8.89 -21.69
C ARG A 244 -13.80 9.69 -22.87
N ARG A 245 -13.68 11.01 -22.86
CA ARG A 245 -14.21 11.87 -23.93
C ARG A 245 -13.34 11.76 -25.17
N THR A 246 -12.02 11.78 -24.99
CA THR A 246 -11.05 11.63 -26.10
C THR A 246 -10.48 10.22 -26.18
N ARG A 247 -10.79 9.36 -25.21
CA ARG A 247 -10.18 8.05 -24.93
C ARG A 247 -8.65 8.11 -24.79
N THR A 248 -8.14 9.25 -24.32
CA THR A 248 -6.72 9.43 -24.01
C THR A 248 -6.38 8.66 -22.74
N LEU A 249 -5.33 7.85 -22.78
CA LEU A 249 -4.83 7.10 -21.64
C LEU A 249 -3.65 7.83 -20.98
N ALA A 250 -3.68 7.91 -19.65
CA ALA A 250 -2.49 8.16 -18.85
C ALA A 250 -1.79 6.81 -18.60
N VAL A 251 -0.53 6.73 -18.99
CA VAL A 251 0.28 5.52 -18.88
C VAL A 251 1.57 5.80 -18.13
N THR A 252 2.10 4.80 -17.45
CA THR A 252 3.44 4.86 -16.86
C THR A 252 4.34 3.81 -17.51
N THR A 253 5.61 4.15 -17.73
CA THR A 253 6.62 3.23 -18.26
C THR A 253 7.87 3.29 -17.40
N GLY A 254 8.44 2.13 -17.06
CA GLY A 254 9.74 2.05 -16.41
C GLY A 254 10.88 2.28 -17.39
N ARG A 255 11.99 2.92 -16.97
CA ARG A 255 13.23 2.85 -17.76
C ARG A 255 13.87 1.47 -17.55
N PRO A 256 14.45 0.83 -18.58
CA PRO A 256 15.27 -0.37 -18.38
C PRO A 256 16.35 -0.10 -17.33
N GLY A 257 16.43 -0.92 -16.27
CA GLY A 257 17.36 -0.71 -15.15
C GLY A 257 16.94 0.28 -14.06
N ALA A 258 15.80 1.00 -14.22
CA ALA A 258 15.25 1.91 -13.21
C ALA A 258 14.12 1.29 -12.36
N GLU A 259 14.09 -0.05 -12.29
CA GLU A 259 13.02 -0.84 -11.67
C GLU A 259 12.75 -0.48 -10.20
N TRP A 260 13.73 0.15 -9.54
CA TRP A 260 13.70 0.45 -8.11
C TRP A 260 13.67 1.94 -7.79
N THR A 261 14.04 2.82 -8.73
CA THR A 261 14.23 4.24 -8.46
C THR A 261 12.93 5.04 -8.47
N GLY A 262 11.81 4.40 -8.83
CA GLY A 262 10.54 5.12 -8.99
C GLY A 262 10.55 6.12 -10.14
N GLY A 263 11.59 6.11 -10.99
CA GLY A 263 11.75 6.95 -12.18
C GLY A 263 10.85 6.53 -13.33
N LEU A 264 9.58 6.24 -13.03
CA LEU A 264 8.55 5.99 -14.04
C LEU A 264 8.36 7.27 -14.86
N ARG A 265 8.31 7.11 -16.18
CA ARG A 265 7.89 8.19 -17.06
C ARG A 265 6.38 8.15 -17.21
N ILE A 266 5.73 9.30 -17.14
CA ILE A 266 4.30 9.44 -17.33
C ILE A 266 4.04 9.91 -18.76
N GLY A 267 3.28 9.11 -19.49
CA GLY A 267 2.89 9.37 -20.87
C GLY A 267 1.39 9.59 -21.03
N LEU A 268 1.02 10.30 -22.09
CA LEU A 268 -0.34 10.45 -22.57
C LEU A 268 -0.44 9.79 -23.96
N TRP A 269 -1.22 8.73 -24.06
CA TRP A 269 -1.50 8.04 -25.31
C TRP A 269 -2.89 8.42 -25.80
N SER A 270 -3.07 8.66 -27.10
CA SER A 270 -4.37 8.98 -27.68
C SER A 270 -4.76 7.95 -28.76
N PRO A 271 -6.06 7.68 -28.96
CA PRO A 271 -6.53 6.75 -29.98
C PRO A 271 -6.14 7.22 -31.38
N GLY A 272 -5.93 6.27 -32.30
CA GLY A 272 -5.53 6.56 -33.69
C GLY A 272 -4.09 6.13 -34.03
N GLY A 273 -3.41 5.42 -33.14
CA GLY A 273 -2.07 4.86 -33.40
C GLY A 273 -0.92 5.84 -33.19
N GLY A 274 -1.17 6.97 -32.51
CA GLY A 274 -0.13 7.95 -32.18
C GLY A 274 0.92 7.41 -31.20
N ARG A 275 2.15 7.94 -31.30
CA ARG A 275 3.19 7.73 -30.28
C ARG A 275 2.74 8.30 -28.92
N VAL A 276 3.19 7.67 -27.83
CA VAL A 276 2.97 8.20 -26.48
C VAL A 276 3.69 9.55 -26.33
N ARG A 277 2.95 10.61 -25.98
CA ARG A 277 3.54 11.93 -25.64
C ARG A 277 3.98 11.88 -24.19
N PHE A 278 5.20 12.34 -23.90
CA PHE A 278 5.72 12.47 -22.54
C PHE A 278 5.84 13.96 -22.19
N PRO A 279 4.85 14.56 -21.51
CA PRO A 279 4.87 15.98 -21.21
C PRO A 279 5.98 16.31 -20.20
N ALA A 280 6.62 17.47 -20.35
CA ALA A 280 7.83 17.79 -19.58
C ALA A 280 7.52 17.94 -18.10
N ALA A 281 6.39 18.58 -17.77
CA ALA A 281 5.98 18.80 -16.39
C ALA A 281 5.66 17.52 -15.61
N LEU A 282 5.33 16.43 -16.30
CA LEU A 282 5.08 15.11 -15.73
C LEU A 282 6.35 14.24 -15.60
N ASN A 283 7.46 14.62 -16.23
CA ASN A 283 8.67 13.80 -16.35
C ASN A 283 9.90 14.55 -15.82
N ARG A 284 9.75 15.21 -14.67
CA ARG A 284 10.82 15.95 -14.00
C ARG A 284 11.91 14.99 -13.46
N PRO A 285 13.20 15.36 -13.48
CA PRO A 285 14.31 14.46 -13.11
C PRO A 285 14.20 13.84 -11.71
N ASP A 286 13.68 14.60 -10.74
CA ASP A 286 13.65 14.20 -9.32
C ASP A 286 12.24 13.85 -8.83
N GLY A 287 11.25 13.77 -9.73
CA GLY A 287 9.84 13.65 -9.37
C GLY A 287 9.35 12.20 -9.31
N GLY A 288 9.03 11.72 -8.10
CA GLY A 288 8.30 10.46 -7.88
C GLY A 288 6.80 10.62 -8.12
N LEU A 289 6.41 11.11 -9.31
CA LEU A 289 5.02 11.34 -9.67
C LEU A 289 4.30 10.03 -10.00
N VAL A 290 3.12 9.87 -9.42
CA VAL A 290 2.21 8.74 -9.65
C VAL A 290 0.89 9.32 -10.16
N PRO A 291 0.50 9.08 -11.43
CA PRO A 291 -0.81 9.50 -11.89
C PRO A 291 -1.89 8.71 -11.15
N LEU A 292 -3.06 9.34 -10.95
CA LEU A 292 -4.17 8.75 -10.21
C LEU A 292 -5.42 8.61 -11.06
N THR A 293 -5.97 9.73 -11.55
CA THR A 293 -7.22 9.74 -12.34
C THR A 293 -7.40 11.05 -13.09
N PHE A 294 -8.19 11.04 -14.16
CA PHE A 294 -8.64 12.27 -14.82
C PHE A 294 -9.85 12.87 -14.09
N ASP A 295 -10.05 14.18 -14.27
CA ASP A 295 -11.34 14.82 -13.98
C ASP A 295 -12.41 14.41 -15.01
N ASP A 296 -13.66 14.79 -14.77
CA ASP A 296 -14.78 14.48 -15.66
C ASP A 296 -14.73 15.21 -17.01
N THR A 297 -14.02 16.34 -17.10
CA THR A 297 -13.79 17.06 -18.37
C THR A 297 -12.68 16.43 -19.23
N GLY A 298 -11.77 15.69 -18.60
CA GLY A 298 -10.55 15.15 -19.20
C GLY A 298 -9.43 16.17 -19.39
N ALA A 299 -9.64 17.44 -19.01
CA ALA A 299 -8.64 18.49 -19.12
C ALA A 299 -7.51 18.36 -18.09
N HIS A 300 -7.81 17.72 -16.95
CA HIS A 300 -6.92 17.66 -15.82
C HIS A 300 -6.61 16.21 -15.40
N LEU A 301 -5.35 15.96 -15.05
CA LEU A 301 -4.89 14.69 -14.50
C LEU A 301 -4.42 14.89 -13.06
N LEU A 302 -4.99 14.13 -12.13
CA LEU A 302 -4.58 14.11 -10.73
C LEU A 302 -3.31 13.27 -10.57
N LEU A 303 -2.36 13.77 -9.79
CA LEU A 303 -1.09 13.13 -9.48
C LEU A 303 -0.87 13.09 -7.97
N SER A 304 -0.22 12.04 -7.48
CA SER A 304 0.43 12.02 -6.16
C SER A 304 1.95 12.11 -6.37
N GLU A 305 2.62 12.94 -5.59
CA GLU A 305 4.07 13.05 -5.55
C GLU A 305 4.55 12.59 -4.19
N VAL A 306 5.49 11.64 -4.15
CA VAL A 306 6.20 11.29 -2.91
C VAL A 306 7.22 12.38 -2.63
N ALA A 307 7.08 13.06 -1.49
CA ALA A 307 7.98 14.12 -1.03
C ALA A 307 8.49 13.76 0.37
N GLY A 308 9.67 13.13 0.43
CA GLY A 308 10.19 12.55 1.67
C GLY A 308 9.27 11.46 2.21
N ALA A 309 8.92 11.56 3.49
CA ALA A 309 7.99 10.65 4.15
C ALA A 309 6.52 10.89 3.77
N ALA A 310 6.15 12.08 3.31
CA ALA A 310 4.77 12.44 3.00
C ALA A 310 4.49 12.43 1.49
N SER A 311 3.23 12.71 1.13
CA SER A 311 2.80 12.91 -0.25
C SER A 311 2.24 14.31 -0.48
N ARG A 312 2.38 14.80 -1.71
CA ARG A 312 1.69 15.99 -2.22
C ARG A 312 0.71 15.58 -3.29
N LEU A 313 -0.47 16.19 -3.28
CA LEU A 313 -1.45 16.02 -4.33
C LEU A 313 -1.27 17.17 -5.33
N LEU A 314 -1.18 16.84 -6.61
CA LEU A 314 -0.96 17.80 -7.69
C LEU A 314 -1.99 17.58 -8.79
N VAL A 315 -2.30 18.65 -9.53
CA VAL A 315 -3.08 18.57 -10.76
C VAL A 315 -2.22 19.02 -11.92
N TYR A 316 -2.19 18.19 -12.96
CA TYR A 316 -1.66 18.53 -14.25
C TYR A 316 -2.76 19.04 -15.18
N THR A 317 -2.53 20.19 -15.82
CA THR A 317 -3.39 20.76 -16.86
C THR A 317 -2.78 20.47 -18.23
N ARG A 318 -3.56 19.79 -19.09
CA ARG A 318 -3.04 19.32 -20.39
C ARG A 318 -2.75 20.44 -21.38
N ALA A 319 -3.51 21.53 -21.30
CA ALA A 319 -3.50 22.60 -22.30
C ALA A 319 -2.21 23.43 -22.29
N ASP A 320 -1.66 23.68 -21.10
CA ASP A 320 -0.49 24.53 -20.87
C ASP A 320 0.73 23.77 -20.35
N ASP A 321 0.62 22.45 -20.17
CA ASP A 321 1.64 21.62 -19.53
C ASP A 321 1.94 22.06 -18.08
N GLY A 322 0.97 22.69 -17.40
CA GLY A 322 1.12 23.19 -16.04
C GLY A 322 0.85 22.14 -14.97
N VAL A 323 1.55 22.24 -13.83
CA VAL A 323 1.26 21.45 -12.63
C VAL A 323 1.10 22.38 -11.43
N GLU A 324 0.02 22.21 -10.69
CA GLU A 324 -0.27 23.01 -9.49
C GLU A 324 -0.65 22.12 -8.30
N PRO A 325 -0.33 22.53 -7.06
CA PRO A 325 -0.65 21.75 -5.88
C PRO A 325 -2.14 21.82 -5.53
N VAL A 326 -2.66 20.72 -4.97
CA VAL A 326 -3.95 20.67 -4.28
C VAL A 326 -3.68 20.62 -2.79
N ALA A 327 -4.34 21.50 -2.04
CA ALA A 327 -4.17 21.57 -0.59
C ALA A 327 -4.56 20.23 0.07
N LEU A 328 -3.61 19.66 0.81
CA LEU A 328 -3.78 18.42 1.56
C LEU A 328 -2.92 18.54 2.84
N PRO A 329 -3.42 18.11 4.01
CA PRO A 329 -2.57 18.04 5.20
C PRO A 329 -1.44 17.02 5.01
N PRO A 330 -0.34 17.12 5.78
CA PRO A 330 0.73 16.13 5.76
C PRO A 330 0.20 14.72 6.01
N GLY A 331 0.53 13.81 5.11
CA GLY A 331 0.07 12.43 5.15
C GLY A 331 0.40 11.68 3.87
N LEU A 332 -0.11 10.46 3.77
CA LEU A 332 -0.01 9.63 2.59
C LEU A 332 -1.36 9.57 1.84
N ALA A 333 -1.36 10.13 0.64
CA ALA A 333 -2.42 10.10 -0.36
C ALA A 333 -1.98 9.22 -1.53
N GLY A 334 -2.82 8.27 -1.92
CA GLY A 334 -2.48 7.32 -2.97
C GLY A 334 -3.69 6.72 -3.65
N PRO A 335 -3.46 5.85 -4.65
CA PRO A 335 -4.53 5.23 -5.40
C PRO A 335 -5.36 4.24 -4.54
N PRO A 336 -6.60 3.96 -4.98
CA PRO A 336 -7.28 4.61 -6.10
C PRO A 336 -7.81 6.00 -5.72
N ALA A 337 -8.09 6.82 -6.74
CA ALA A 337 -8.78 8.10 -6.59
C ALA A 337 -9.92 8.23 -7.61
N SER A 338 -10.91 9.05 -7.29
CA SER A 338 -12.01 9.44 -8.17
C SER A 338 -12.18 10.95 -8.11
N TRP A 339 -12.30 11.58 -9.28
CA TRP A 339 -12.48 13.03 -9.38
C TRP A 339 -13.72 13.34 -10.21
N THR A 340 -14.70 13.98 -9.58
CA THR A 340 -15.96 14.40 -10.21
C THR A 340 -16.30 15.82 -9.78
N GLY A 341 -16.50 16.73 -10.73
CA GLY A 341 -16.70 18.16 -10.45
C GLY A 341 -15.59 18.73 -9.56
N ASP A 342 -15.97 19.35 -8.45
CA ASP A 342 -15.05 19.96 -7.50
C ASP A 342 -14.45 18.97 -6.49
N ARG A 343 -14.83 17.68 -6.52
CA ARG A 343 -14.49 16.71 -5.47
C ARG A 343 -13.51 15.66 -5.94
N ILE A 344 -12.50 15.44 -5.12
CA ILE A 344 -11.49 14.41 -5.28
C ILE A 344 -11.59 13.47 -4.09
N HIS A 345 -12.01 12.24 -4.33
CA HIS A 345 -12.06 11.18 -3.33
C HIS A 345 -10.85 10.26 -3.48
N LEU A 346 -10.14 9.99 -2.39
CA LEU A 346 -8.94 9.15 -2.40
C LEU A 346 -8.69 8.46 -1.06
N ARG A 347 -7.82 7.45 -1.06
CA ARG A 347 -7.29 6.87 0.19
C ARG A 347 -6.29 7.85 0.82
N PHE A 348 -6.46 8.13 2.11
CA PHE A 348 -5.56 8.97 2.89
C PHE A 348 -5.24 8.33 4.25
N SER A 349 -4.02 8.53 4.74
CA SER A 349 -3.56 8.09 6.06
C SER A 349 -2.57 9.12 6.62
N ALA A 350 -2.53 9.25 7.94
CA ALA A 350 -1.57 10.09 8.67
C ALA A 350 -1.26 9.43 10.01
N PRO A 351 -0.19 9.81 10.74
CA PRO A 351 0.18 9.18 12.01
C PRO A 351 -1.00 8.98 12.97
N HIS A 352 -1.87 9.98 13.10
CA HIS A 352 -3.02 10.00 14.00
C HIS A 352 -4.35 9.57 13.32
N LEU A 353 -4.30 9.08 12.08
CA LEU A 353 -5.47 8.77 11.27
C LEU A 353 -5.24 7.47 10.49
N PRO A 354 -5.82 6.34 10.93
CA PRO A 354 -5.80 5.08 10.18
C PRO A 354 -6.26 5.28 8.73
N PRO A 355 -5.77 4.44 7.78
CA PRO A 355 -6.15 4.56 6.39
C PRO A 355 -7.67 4.63 6.20
N THR A 356 -8.11 5.69 5.52
CA THR A 356 -9.53 5.97 5.32
C THR A 356 -9.78 6.65 3.97
N LEU A 357 -11.05 6.81 3.62
CA LEU A 357 -11.48 7.65 2.51
C LEU A 357 -11.44 9.12 2.92
N ALA A 358 -10.83 9.97 2.10
CA ALA A 358 -10.82 11.41 2.27
C ALA A 358 -11.40 12.12 1.04
N THR A 359 -11.88 13.34 1.25
CA THR A 359 -12.32 14.24 0.17
C THR A 359 -11.47 15.52 0.20
N ALA A 360 -10.83 15.81 -0.93
CA ALA A 360 -10.21 17.08 -1.23
C ALA A 360 -11.06 17.83 -2.26
N HIS A 361 -10.93 19.16 -2.33
CA HIS A 361 -11.72 19.99 -3.22
C HIS A 361 -10.87 20.87 -4.15
N ARG A 362 -11.43 21.19 -5.33
CA ARG A 362 -10.84 22.09 -6.32
C ARG A 362 -11.91 22.96 -7.01
N PRO A 363 -11.77 24.30 -7.08
CA PRO A 363 -10.63 25.11 -6.61
C PRO A 363 -10.51 25.09 -5.06
N PRO A 364 -9.30 25.35 -4.52
CA PRO A 364 -9.07 25.32 -3.08
C PRO A 364 -9.82 26.45 -2.38
N GLY A 365 -11.00 26.14 -1.85
CA GLY A 365 -11.83 27.10 -1.11
C GLY A 365 -12.86 26.46 -0.16
N THR A 366 -13.15 25.16 -0.32
CA THR A 366 -14.17 24.43 0.46
C THR A 366 -13.60 23.47 1.51
N GLY A 367 -12.27 23.39 1.64
CA GLY A 367 -11.57 22.64 2.69
C GLY A 367 -11.22 21.19 2.34
N TRP A 368 -10.50 20.52 3.24
CA TRP A 368 -10.25 19.07 3.23
C TRP A 368 -11.05 18.42 4.34
N ALA A 369 -11.66 17.26 4.06
CA ALA A 369 -12.39 16.51 5.07
C ALA A 369 -12.08 15.00 4.98
N PRO A 370 -11.45 14.40 6.01
CA PRO A 370 -11.40 12.95 6.12
C PRO A 370 -12.81 12.47 6.43
N VAL A 371 -13.25 11.39 5.80
CA VAL A 371 -14.57 10.83 6.12
C VAL A 371 -14.46 9.99 7.39
N ARG A 372 -14.44 10.66 8.55
CA ARG A 372 -14.32 10.03 9.87
C ARG A 372 -15.70 9.54 10.35
N ARG A 373 -15.77 8.30 10.85
CA ARG A 373 -16.92 7.83 11.65
C ARG A 373 -16.50 6.72 12.60
N ALA A 374 -17.08 6.72 13.80
CA ALA A 374 -16.83 5.73 14.85
C ALA A 374 -16.73 4.28 14.32
N PRO A 375 -15.78 3.47 14.82
CA PRO A 375 -14.94 3.72 15.99
C PRO A 375 -13.70 4.61 15.73
N ASP A 376 -13.45 5.06 14.49
CA ASP A 376 -12.31 5.92 14.11
C ASP A 376 -12.18 7.21 14.96
N VAL A 377 -13.24 7.60 15.68
CA VAL A 377 -13.37 8.83 16.49
C VAL A 377 -13.13 8.59 18.00
N ALA A 378 -13.19 7.34 18.48
CA ALA A 378 -13.11 7.06 19.92
C ALA A 378 -11.66 7.00 20.46
N ALA A 379 -10.68 6.79 19.58
CA ALA A 379 -9.28 6.62 19.96
C ALA A 379 -8.50 7.94 19.80
N ALA A 380 -7.87 8.41 20.89
CA ALA A 380 -6.94 9.53 20.84
C ALA A 380 -5.57 9.09 20.29
N TRP A 381 -5.54 8.72 19.00
CA TRP A 381 -4.32 8.32 18.30
C TRP A 381 -3.24 9.40 18.40
N ARG A 382 -1.99 8.96 18.57
CA ARG A 382 -0.85 9.86 18.73
C ARG A 382 -0.49 10.51 17.40
N THR A 383 -0.18 11.80 17.45
CA THR A 383 0.46 12.50 16.34
C THR A 383 1.95 12.19 16.31
N ALA A 384 2.58 12.45 15.17
CA ALA A 384 4.02 12.41 15.01
C ALA A 384 4.50 13.70 14.34
N GLU A 385 5.79 13.96 14.44
CA GLU A 385 6.47 15.11 13.84
C GLU A 385 7.47 14.60 12.78
N LEU A 386 7.65 15.36 11.70
CA LEU A 386 8.77 15.17 10.79
C LEU A 386 9.96 15.97 11.34
N VAL A 387 11.07 15.29 11.58
CA VAL A 387 12.28 15.88 12.15
C VAL A 387 13.46 15.58 11.23
N GLU A 388 14.25 16.60 10.90
CA GLU A 388 15.55 16.39 10.26
C GLU A 388 16.61 16.16 11.34
N LEU A 389 17.29 15.03 11.24
CA LEU A 389 18.42 14.66 12.09
C LEU A 389 19.72 14.79 11.29
N ALA A 390 20.81 15.17 11.94
CA ALA A 390 22.11 15.19 11.26
C ALA A 390 22.50 13.76 10.87
N GLY A 391 23.02 13.61 9.65
CA GLY A 391 23.58 12.36 9.13
C GLY A 391 24.92 12.63 8.45
N PRO A 392 25.75 11.59 8.28
CA PRO A 392 27.10 11.72 7.73
C PRO A 392 27.12 12.20 6.27
N ALA A 393 26.06 11.95 5.50
CA ALA A 393 25.92 12.35 4.10
C ALA A 393 24.92 13.50 3.88
N GLY A 394 24.48 14.16 4.94
CA GLY A 394 23.42 15.18 4.91
C GLY A 394 22.30 14.87 5.93
N PRO A 395 21.26 15.74 6.00
CA PRO A 395 20.15 15.53 6.91
C PRO A 395 19.36 14.25 6.58
N ILE A 396 18.93 13.54 7.62
CA ILE A 396 18.07 12.36 7.57
C ILE A 396 16.70 12.74 8.13
N GLU A 397 15.67 12.71 7.30
CA GLU A 397 14.29 12.89 7.75
C GLU A 397 13.85 11.67 8.57
N ALA A 398 13.22 11.92 9.72
CA ALA A 398 12.67 10.91 10.60
C ALA A 398 11.25 11.25 11.03
N ILE A 399 10.42 10.23 11.19
CA ILE A 399 9.10 10.35 11.79
C ILE A 399 9.26 10.10 13.29
N VAL A 400 8.81 11.05 14.11
CA VAL A 400 9.00 11.00 15.56
C VAL A 400 7.69 11.01 16.32
N TYR A 401 7.46 9.96 17.11
CA TYR A 401 6.40 9.89 18.11
C TYR A 401 6.99 10.18 19.49
N GLY A 402 6.36 11.05 20.28
CA GLY A 402 6.83 11.40 21.63
C GLY A 402 6.60 12.86 22.04
N GLY A 403 6.19 13.70 21.08
CA GLY A 403 5.99 15.15 21.23
C GLY A 403 7.31 15.92 21.33
N PRO A 404 7.28 17.24 21.61
CA PRO A 404 8.47 18.11 21.55
C PRO A 404 9.64 17.68 22.46
N ARG A 405 9.35 16.94 23.54
CA ARG A 405 10.32 16.42 24.51
C ARG A 405 10.62 14.93 24.31
N TRP A 406 10.50 14.41 23.09
CA TRP A 406 10.71 12.99 22.79
C TRP A 406 12.10 12.49 23.22
N ARG A 407 13.13 13.34 23.17
CA ARG A 407 14.50 13.00 23.60
C ARG A 407 14.60 12.70 25.10
N GLU A 408 13.76 13.35 25.90
CA GLU A 408 13.71 13.23 27.36
C GLU A 408 12.83 12.05 27.81
N ARG A 409 12.16 11.35 26.89
CA ARG A 409 11.34 10.18 27.25
C ARG A 409 12.22 9.09 27.84
N ARG A 410 11.73 8.47 28.93
CA ARG A 410 12.45 7.41 29.63
C ARG A 410 12.89 6.29 28.69
N HIS A 411 12.00 5.85 27.81
CA HIS A 411 12.28 4.82 26.80
C HIS A 411 12.20 5.41 25.40
N LEU A 412 13.14 5.01 24.54
CA LEU A 412 13.23 5.44 23.16
C LEU A 412 13.58 4.26 22.26
N VAL A 413 12.91 4.17 21.12
CA VAL A 413 13.16 3.17 20.07
C VAL A 413 13.64 3.88 18.81
N LEU A 414 14.75 3.42 18.25
CA LEU A 414 15.16 3.73 16.88
C LEU A 414 14.63 2.63 15.95
N ALA A 415 13.60 2.94 15.18
CA ALA A 415 12.87 1.98 14.35
C ALA A 415 13.33 2.00 12.89
N LEU A 416 13.97 0.94 12.42
CA LEU A 416 14.53 0.79 11.08
C LEU A 416 13.54 0.08 10.14
N HIS A 417 13.24 0.69 9.00
CA HIS A 417 12.31 0.11 8.03
C HIS A 417 12.91 -1.09 7.27
N GLY A 418 12.04 -2.00 6.79
CA GLY A 418 12.41 -3.07 5.86
C GLY A 418 12.65 -2.57 4.43
N GLY A 419 13.02 -3.45 3.50
CA GLY A 419 13.37 -3.04 2.13
C GLY A 419 14.53 -3.85 1.56
N PRO A 420 15.72 -3.27 1.32
CA PRO A 420 16.22 -1.95 1.77
C PRO A 420 15.61 -0.75 1.05
N LEU A 421 15.10 -0.95 -0.17
CA LEU A 421 14.51 0.11 -0.99
C LEU A 421 13.04 0.34 -0.61
N SER A 422 12.82 0.95 0.55
CA SER A 422 11.50 1.34 1.08
C SER A 422 11.63 2.66 1.84
N ALA A 423 10.65 3.10 2.60
CA ALA A 423 10.77 4.21 3.55
C ALA A 423 9.67 4.11 4.59
N TRP A 424 9.92 4.64 5.78
CA TRP A 424 8.83 5.06 6.65
C TRP A 424 8.06 6.21 5.99
N ARG A 425 6.75 6.05 5.89
CA ARG A 425 5.83 7.07 5.37
C ARG A 425 5.10 7.74 6.52
N PHE A 426 4.75 9.01 6.34
CA PHE A 426 3.99 9.81 7.29
C PHE A 426 2.53 9.37 7.30
N GLU A 427 2.31 8.13 7.71
CA GLU A 427 1.02 7.46 7.76
C GLU A 427 0.85 6.76 9.12
N PHE A 428 -0.34 6.23 9.36
CA PHE A 428 -0.64 5.49 10.57
C PHE A 428 0.17 4.18 10.62
N ASP A 429 0.96 4.01 11.68
CA ASP A 429 1.66 2.74 11.96
C ASP A 429 1.15 2.14 13.29
N PRO A 430 0.52 0.95 13.27
CA PRO A 430 0.00 0.30 14.46
C PRO A 430 1.04 0.08 15.57
N LEU A 431 2.27 -0.32 15.22
CA LEU A 431 3.31 -0.59 16.19
C LEU A 431 3.76 0.70 16.87
N PHE A 432 3.95 1.77 16.09
CA PHE A 432 4.34 3.06 16.64
C PHE A 432 3.27 3.66 17.53
N GLN A 433 1.99 3.47 17.20
CA GLN A 433 0.88 3.86 18.08
C GLN A 433 0.90 3.11 19.42
N HIS A 434 1.15 1.80 19.42
CA HIS A 434 1.28 1.02 20.66
C HIS A 434 2.46 1.50 21.52
N LEU A 435 3.63 1.69 20.91
CA LEU A 435 4.82 2.18 21.61
C LEU A 435 4.59 3.58 22.19
N ALA A 436 4.04 4.50 21.39
CA ALA A 436 3.75 5.85 21.83
C ALA A 436 2.65 5.90 22.90
N ALA A 437 1.65 5.01 22.85
CA ALA A 437 0.64 4.86 23.89
C ALA A 437 1.23 4.34 25.21
N ALA A 438 2.25 3.47 25.14
CA ALA A 438 3.03 3.00 26.29
C ALA A 438 4.05 4.05 26.81
N GLY A 439 4.07 5.26 26.25
CA GLY A 439 4.97 6.34 26.66
C GLY A 439 6.40 6.22 26.12
N ILE A 440 6.64 5.33 25.16
CA ILE A 440 7.92 5.12 24.50
C ILE A 440 8.04 6.08 23.33
N ALA A 441 9.14 6.84 23.24
CA ALA A 441 9.44 7.63 22.04
C ALA A 441 9.83 6.69 20.89
N VAL A 442 9.37 6.99 19.68
CA VAL A 442 9.79 6.29 18.47
C VAL A 442 10.44 7.28 17.53
N VAL A 443 11.66 6.97 17.08
CA VAL A 443 12.37 7.70 16.05
C VAL A 443 12.52 6.75 14.86
N ALA A 444 11.83 7.05 13.77
CA ALA A 444 11.78 6.22 12.58
C ALA A 444 12.50 6.94 11.42
N PRO A 445 13.83 6.81 11.31
CA PRO A 445 14.62 7.50 10.29
C PRO A 445 14.43 6.88 8.90
N ASN A 446 14.65 7.68 7.87
CA ASN A 446 14.79 7.24 6.49
C ASN A 446 16.27 7.34 6.06
N GLN A 447 17.08 6.42 6.58
CA GLN A 447 18.52 6.29 6.28
C GLN A 447 18.80 6.07 4.79
N ARG A 448 20.07 6.20 4.35
CA ARG A 448 20.47 5.90 2.97
C ARG A 448 19.94 4.53 2.54
N GLY A 449 19.46 4.46 1.29
CA GLY A 449 18.65 3.36 0.79
C GLY A 449 17.14 3.61 0.82
N SER A 450 16.67 4.64 1.54
CA SER A 450 15.25 4.97 1.55
C SER A 450 14.72 5.56 0.23
N THR A 451 13.46 5.29 -0.09
CA THR A 451 12.73 5.84 -1.25
C THR A 451 12.08 7.19 -0.93
N GLY A 452 12.02 8.11 -1.90
CA GLY A 452 11.43 9.45 -1.72
C GLY A 452 12.44 10.56 -1.43
N TYR A 453 13.73 10.25 -1.42
CA TYR A 453 14.85 11.17 -1.15
C TYR A 453 15.83 11.30 -2.33
N GLY A 454 15.35 10.99 -3.54
CA GLY A 454 16.14 11.05 -4.78
C GLY A 454 17.00 9.80 -5.04
N GLU A 455 17.50 9.71 -6.28
CA GLU A 455 18.20 8.53 -6.76
C GLU A 455 19.53 8.27 -6.03
N ARG A 456 20.27 9.33 -5.68
CA ARG A 456 21.54 9.22 -4.96
C ARG A 456 21.36 8.61 -3.57
N HIS A 457 20.34 9.04 -2.82
CA HIS A 457 20.04 8.51 -1.48
C HIS A 457 19.64 7.05 -1.55
N LEU A 458 18.76 6.70 -2.49
CA LEU A 458 18.27 5.35 -2.71
C LEU A 458 19.39 4.38 -3.14
N ARG A 459 20.22 4.78 -4.12
CA ARG A 459 21.22 3.88 -4.71
C ARG A 459 22.46 3.67 -3.84
N ALA A 460 22.62 4.44 -2.77
CA ALA A 460 23.77 4.35 -1.87
C ALA A 460 24.00 2.94 -1.31
N VAL A 461 22.93 2.16 -1.08
CA VAL A 461 23.03 0.80 -0.52
C VAL A 461 23.12 -0.30 -1.57
N ILE A 462 23.08 0.03 -2.88
CA ILE A 462 23.10 -0.99 -3.93
C ILE A 462 24.49 -1.64 -3.99
N GLY A 463 24.53 -2.93 -3.65
CA GLY A 463 25.77 -3.70 -3.49
C GLY A 463 26.61 -3.32 -2.27
N ASP A 464 26.03 -2.62 -1.29
CA ASP A 464 26.74 -2.14 -0.09
C ASP A 464 25.82 -2.14 1.14
N TRP A 465 25.16 -3.27 1.39
CA TRP A 465 24.27 -3.44 2.54
C TRP A 465 25.06 -3.47 3.85
N GLY A 466 24.64 -2.66 4.82
CA GLY A 466 25.37 -2.53 6.08
C GLY A 466 26.61 -1.63 5.98
N GLY A 467 26.77 -0.89 4.88
CA GLY A 467 27.77 0.16 4.71
C GLY A 467 27.17 1.54 5.00
N PRO A 468 26.75 2.31 3.97
CA PRO A 468 26.16 3.65 4.13
C PRO A 468 24.96 3.74 5.09
N ASP A 469 24.07 2.76 5.05
CA ASP A 469 22.89 2.71 5.91
C ASP A 469 23.26 2.40 7.38
N LEU A 470 24.26 1.55 7.62
CA LEU A 470 24.77 1.29 8.96
C LEU A 470 25.49 2.53 9.54
N GLU A 471 26.27 3.23 8.72
CA GLU A 471 26.94 4.47 9.11
C GLU A 471 25.92 5.52 9.59
N ASP A 472 24.82 5.68 8.84
CA ASP A 472 23.71 6.55 9.23
C ASP A 472 23.10 6.14 10.58
N VAL A 473 22.80 4.84 10.74
CA VAL A 473 22.20 4.30 11.98
C VAL A 473 23.11 4.50 13.18
N VAL A 474 24.42 4.24 13.05
CA VAL A 474 25.40 4.41 14.13
C VAL A 474 25.58 5.89 14.47
N HIS A 475 25.59 6.78 13.48
CA HIS A 475 25.65 8.22 13.70
C HIS A 475 24.45 8.73 14.50
N LEU A 476 23.24 8.33 14.09
CA LEU A 476 22.01 8.66 14.81
C LEU A 476 22.03 8.09 16.23
N ALA A 477 22.49 6.84 16.40
CA ALA A 477 22.60 6.21 17.70
C ALA A 477 23.54 6.95 18.65
N LEU A 478 24.70 7.41 18.16
CA LEU A 478 25.62 8.25 18.96
C LEU A 478 24.95 9.55 19.42
N GLY A 479 24.27 10.24 18.50
CA GLY A 479 23.55 11.48 18.80
C GLY A 479 22.35 11.30 19.76
N LEU A 480 21.86 10.07 19.93
CA LEU A 480 20.79 9.73 20.87
C LEU A 480 21.34 9.18 22.19
N ALA A 481 22.28 8.26 22.14
CA ALA A 481 22.76 7.51 23.31
C ALA A 481 23.58 8.39 24.26
N LEU A 482 24.50 9.23 23.74
CA LEU A 482 25.38 10.03 24.60
C LEU A 482 24.59 11.05 25.46
N PRO A 483 23.71 11.90 24.91
CA PRO A 483 22.95 12.83 25.74
C PRO A 483 22.01 12.13 26.71
N ARG A 484 21.51 10.93 26.36
CA ARG A 484 20.66 10.14 27.25
C ARG A 484 21.43 9.60 28.44
N ARG A 485 22.66 9.10 28.21
CA ARG A 485 23.59 8.70 29.28
C ARG A 485 23.88 9.83 30.25
N ASP A 486 24.20 11.01 29.72
CA ASP A 486 24.49 12.20 30.53
C ASP A 486 23.27 12.61 31.39
N ALA A 487 22.06 12.37 30.88
CA ALA A 487 20.80 12.60 31.58
C ALA A 487 20.36 11.43 32.50
N GLY A 488 21.17 10.37 32.65
CA GLY A 488 20.81 9.18 33.43
C GLY A 488 19.64 8.37 32.86
N LEU A 489 19.36 8.52 31.56
CA LEU A 489 18.35 7.78 30.83
C LEU A 489 19.00 6.56 30.13
N PRO A 490 18.26 5.45 29.94
CA PRO A 490 18.78 4.32 29.19
C PRO A 490 19.03 4.72 27.73
N GLU A 491 20.04 4.13 27.12
CA GLU A 491 20.32 4.17 25.69
C GLU A 491 19.08 3.76 24.87
N PRO A 492 19.01 4.12 23.57
CA PRO A 492 17.92 3.66 22.72
C PRO A 492 17.87 2.13 22.57
N VAL A 493 16.68 1.60 22.33
CA VAL A 493 16.49 0.25 21.78
C VAL A 493 16.50 0.36 20.25
N VAL A 494 17.28 -0.47 19.56
CA VAL A 494 17.17 -0.59 18.10
C VAL A 494 16.07 -1.60 17.77
N LEU A 495 15.15 -1.23 16.88
CA LEU A 495 14.08 -2.09 16.39
C LEU A 495 14.14 -2.14 14.87
N GLY A 496 13.97 -3.31 14.28
CA GLY A 496 13.90 -3.42 12.82
C GLY A 496 13.00 -4.56 12.35
N GLY A 497 12.42 -4.39 11.15
CA GLY A 497 11.65 -5.43 10.46
C GLY A 497 12.26 -5.82 9.12
N SER A 498 12.31 -7.11 8.79
CA SER A 498 12.88 -7.63 7.54
C SER A 498 14.33 -7.13 7.33
N TYR A 499 14.63 -6.39 6.26
CA TYR A 499 15.95 -5.75 6.08
C TYR A 499 16.34 -4.84 7.26
N GLY A 500 15.40 -4.09 7.84
CA GLY A 500 15.65 -3.28 9.02
C GLY A 500 16.07 -4.13 10.22
N ALA A 501 15.57 -5.38 10.32
CA ALA A 501 15.97 -6.30 11.38
C ALA A 501 17.41 -6.81 11.18
N PHE A 502 17.81 -7.08 9.94
CA PHE A 502 19.21 -7.34 9.59
C PHE A 502 20.11 -6.16 9.99
N LEU A 503 19.71 -4.92 9.62
CA LEU A 503 20.47 -3.71 9.95
C LEU A 503 20.52 -3.44 11.46
N ALA A 504 19.43 -3.71 12.18
CA ALA A 504 19.37 -3.60 13.65
C ALA A 504 20.35 -4.57 14.33
N LEU A 505 20.38 -5.83 13.88
CA LEU A 505 21.33 -6.83 14.37
C LEU A 505 22.78 -6.42 14.06
N LEU A 506 23.06 -5.93 12.84
CA LEU A 506 24.39 -5.41 12.49
C LEU A 506 24.80 -4.25 13.38
N ALA A 507 23.93 -3.27 13.61
CA ALA A 507 24.20 -2.13 14.46
C ALA A 507 24.45 -2.51 15.92
N ALA A 508 23.67 -3.45 16.45
CA ALA A 508 23.85 -4.00 17.79
C ALA A 508 25.16 -4.75 17.95
N CYS A 509 25.58 -5.53 16.94
CA CYS A 509 26.86 -6.24 16.95
C CYS A 509 28.06 -5.30 16.74
N HIS A 510 27.92 -4.30 15.88
CA HIS A 510 29.01 -3.38 15.54
C HIS A 510 29.32 -2.40 16.68
N ARG A 511 28.27 -1.91 17.37
CA ARG A 511 28.36 -0.95 18.47
C ARG A 511 27.42 -1.33 19.61
N PRO A 512 27.69 -2.43 20.34
CA PRO A 512 26.81 -2.91 21.41
C PRO A 512 26.67 -1.90 22.56
N ASP A 513 27.66 -1.02 22.71
CA ASP A 513 27.63 0.05 23.69
C ASP A 513 26.56 1.12 23.39
N LEU A 514 25.97 1.20 22.19
CA LEU A 514 25.02 2.28 21.88
C LEU A 514 23.56 1.94 22.20
N TRP A 515 23.29 0.73 22.69
CA TRP A 515 21.93 0.19 22.76
C TRP A 515 21.62 -0.40 24.12
N SER A 516 20.40 -0.17 24.61
CA SER A 516 19.88 -0.88 25.80
C SER A 516 19.17 -2.19 25.42
N GLY A 517 18.97 -2.45 24.13
CA GLY A 517 18.31 -3.65 23.60
C GLY A 517 18.18 -3.64 22.08
N CYS A 518 17.88 -4.81 21.51
CA CYS A 518 17.67 -5.01 20.08
C CYS A 518 16.41 -5.87 19.84
N VAL A 519 15.51 -5.40 18.98
CA VAL A 519 14.30 -6.12 18.56
C VAL A 519 14.37 -6.37 17.06
N ALA A 520 14.42 -7.65 16.67
CA ALA A 520 14.54 -8.07 15.28
C ALA A 520 13.30 -8.86 14.83
N LEU A 521 12.49 -8.27 13.95
CA LEU A 521 11.25 -8.88 13.44
C LEU A 521 11.47 -9.45 12.04
N ALA A 522 11.28 -10.77 11.88
CA ALA A 522 11.56 -11.49 10.64
C ALA A 522 12.97 -11.21 10.05
N PRO A 523 14.05 -11.37 10.84
CA PRO A 523 15.39 -11.09 10.37
C PRO A 523 15.92 -12.14 9.39
N PHE A 524 16.91 -11.73 8.62
CA PHE A 524 17.92 -12.62 8.06
C PHE A 524 19.29 -12.16 8.58
N THR A 525 20.28 -13.04 8.56
CA THR A 525 21.61 -12.78 9.16
C THR A 525 22.72 -12.64 8.14
N SER A 526 22.49 -13.02 6.88
CA SER A 526 23.42 -12.78 5.78
C SER A 526 22.70 -12.70 4.43
N ALA A 527 23.23 -11.92 3.50
CA ALA A 527 22.70 -11.82 2.14
C ALA A 527 22.80 -13.16 1.37
N ALA A 528 23.89 -13.91 1.57
CA ALA A 528 24.08 -15.23 0.97
C ALA A 528 23.05 -16.26 1.49
N GLY A 529 22.81 -16.29 2.79
CA GLY A 529 21.76 -17.12 3.39
C GLY A 529 20.38 -16.76 2.86
N LEU A 530 20.07 -15.45 2.80
CA LEU A 530 18.82 -14.98 2.20
C LEU A 530 18.69 -15.41 0.74
N ARG A 531 19.72 -15.26 -0.10
CA ARG A 531 19.70 -15.69 -1.52
C ARG A 531 19.44 -17.19 -1.65
N ARG A 532 20.05 -18.02 -0.80
CA ARG A 532 19.91 -19.48 -0.83
C ARG A 532 18.50 -19.93 -0.46
N ASP A 533 17.97 -19.36 0.63
CA ASP A 533 16.75 -19.85 1.28
C ASP A 533 15.47 -19.13 0.78
N ALA A 534 15.63 -17.99 0.09
CA ALA A 534 14.52 -17.21 -0.41
C ALA A 534 13.75 -17.90 -1.54
N PRO A 535 12.41 -17.76 -1.56
CA PRO A 535 11.58 -18.03 -2.74
C PRO A 535 12.04 -17.22 -3.96
N GLY A 536 11.77 -17.72 -5.17
CA GLY A 536 12.20 -17.12 -6.44
C GLY A 536 12.07 -15.59 -6.52
N PRO A 537 10.89 -14.99 -6.24
CA PRO A 537 10.72 -13.53 -6.31
C PRO A 537 11.64 -12.72 -5.38
N VAL A 538 11.93 -13.26 -4.19
CA VAL A 538 12.82 -12.62 -3.21
C VAL A 538 14.27 -12.83 -3.63
N ARG A 539 14.63 -14.03 -4.08
CA ARG A 539 15.97 -14.34 -4.62
C ARG A 539 16.33 -13.44 -5.81
N ASP A 540 15.40 -13.26 -6.73
CA ASP A 540 15.53 -12.38 -7.87
C ASP A 540 15.72 -10.92 -7.45
N ARG A 541 14.98 -10.47 -6.43
CA ARG A 541 15.16 -9.14 -5.84
C ARG A 541 16.54 -9.00 -5.21
N VAL A 542 17.01 -9.99 -4.44
CA VAL A 542 18.36 -9.98 -3.84
C VAL A 542 19.44 -9.92 -4.93
N ALA A 543 19.36 -10.77 -5.96
CA ALA A 543 20.31 -10.80 -7.05
C ALA A 543 20.44 -9.45 -7.77
N ARG A 544 19.32 -8.71 -7.91
CA ARG A 544 19.31 -7.36 -8.51
C ARG A 544 19.84 -6.25 -7.59
N LEU A 545 19.92 -6.49 -6.29
CA LEU A 545 20.42 -5.54 -5.28
C LEU A 545 21.92 -5.77 -4.98
N THR A 546 22.46 -6.90 -5.40
CA THR A 546 23.90 -7.22 -5.41
C THR A 546 24.52 -6.72 -6.73
N ARG A 547 25.76 -6.20 -6.71
CA ARG A 547 26.45 -5.76 -7.95
C ARG A 547 26.60 -6.94 -8.92
N PRO A 548 26.37 -6.75 -10.24
CA PRO A 548 26.78 -7.73 -11.24
C PRO A 548 28.31 -7.82 -11.21
N GLY A 549 28.87 -8.99 -10.86
CA GLY A 549 30.31 -9.24 -10.86
C GLY A 549 30.96 -9.54 -9.51
N GLY A 550 30.19 -9.76 -8.43
CA GLY A 550 30.73 -10.16 -7.12
C GLY A 550 30.98 -11.66 -6.93
N ASP A 551 30.55 -12.51 -7.88
CA ASP A 551 30.74 -13.97 -7.83
C ASP A 551 31.99 -14.40 -8.64
N THR A 552 33.15 -13.77 -8.39
CA THR A 552 34.44 -14.36 -8.77
C THR A 552 35.33 -14.50 -7.55
N GLU A 553 35.70 -15.76 -7.30
CA GLU A 553 36.73 -16.25 -6.38
C GLU A 553 36.36 -16.42 -4.90
N ALA A 554 35.80 -17.61 -4.61
CA ALA A 554 36.24 -18.40 -3.46
C ALA A 554 36.02 -19.90 -3.76
N ASP A 555 36.59 -20.37 -4.88
CA ASP A 555 36.87 -21.80 -5.08
C ASP A 555 38.38 -21.93 -5.26
N GLY A 556 39.03 -22.45 -4.22
CA GLY A 556 40.30 -23.16 -4.31
C GLY A 556 41.34 -22.78 -3.24
N PRO A 557 42.23 -23.71 -2.86
CA PRO A 557 42.19 -25.16 -3.02
C PRO A 557 41.55 -25.91 -1.83
#